data_AF-A0A1T2KZC5-F1
#
_entry.id   AF-A0A1T2KZC5-F1
#
_cell.length_a   1.000
_cell.length_b   1.000
_cell.length_c   1.000
_cell.angle_alpha   90.00
_cell.angle_beta   90.00
_cell.angle_gamma   90.00
#
_symmetry.space_group_name_H-M   'P 1'
#
loop_
_entity.id
_entity.type
_entity.pdbx_description
1 polymer ?
#
loop_
_entity_poly.entity_id
_entity_poly.type
_entity_poly.pdbx_seq_one_letter_code
_entity_poly.pdbx_strand_id
1 'polypeptide(L)'
;MEVFEAMMSYEPVHIIPGHGHLATPAQARADTYDYLTFLRGEIAKVIEEGGDIYAAVEIDQSRFSHLKVFDLIARRNAQGVFAQMEFE
;
A
#
# COMPACT_ATOMS: atom_id res chain seq x y z
N MET A 1 -2.25 7.23 6.35
CA MET A 1 -1.09 7.83 5.64
C MET A 1 -0.23 8.68 6.56
N GLU A 2 -0.83 9.36 7.54
CA GLU A 2 -0.23 10.28 8.51
C GLU A 2 1.13 9.83 9.10
N VAL A 3 1.27 8.56 9.49
CA VAL A 3 2.52 8.06 10.10
C VAL A 3 3.70 8.16 9.13
N PHE A 4 3.50 7.87 7.85
CA PHE A 4 4.55 8.00 6.84
C PHE A 4 4.93 9.47 6.66
N GLU A 5 3.94 10.37 6.62
CA GLU A 5 4.16 11.81 6.46
C GLU A 5 4.91 12.40 7.67
N ALA A 6 4.52 12.01 8.88
CA ALA A 6 5.20 12.41 10.11
C ALA A 6 6.64 11.89 10.18
N MET A 7 6.91 10.68 9.66
CA MET A 7 8.29 10.20 9.52
C MET A 7 9.06 11.02 8.49
N MET A 8 8.44 11.38 7.36
CA MET A 8 9.10 12.13 6.29
C MET A 8 9.35 13.60 6.65
N SER A 9 8.61 14.18 7.59
CA SER A 9 8.84 15.55 8.06
C SER A 9 10.15 15.74 8.81
N TYR A 10 10.85 14.67 9.19
CA TYR A 10 12.21 14.73 9.71
C TYR A 10 13.28 14.90 8.62
N GLU A 11 12.88 15.00 7.35
CA GLU A 11 13.76 15.20 6.18
C GLU A 11 14.94 14.22 6.15
N PRO A 12 14.70 12.89 6.25
CA PRO A 12 15.80 11.92 6.26
C PRO A 12 16.53 11.92 4.92
N VAL A 13 17.85 11.70 4.95
CA VAL A 13 18.64 11.39 3.74
C VAL A 13 18.65 9.88 3.47
N HIS A 14 18.51 9.09 4.53
CA HIS A 14 18.52 7.64 4.51
C HIS A 14 17.46 7.07 5.45
N ILE A 15 16.86 5.95 5.05
CA ILE A 15 15.91 5.19 5.85
C ILE A 15 16.46 3.76 5.99
N ILE A 16 16.62 3.32 7.24
CA ILE A 16 17.02 1.95 7.57
C ILE A 16 15.76 1.18 7.95
N PRO A 17 15.24 0.28 7.08
CA PRO A 17 14.04 -0.48 7.39
C PRO A 17 14.33 -1.58 8.42
N GLY A 18 13.28 -2.11 9.05
CA GLY A 18 13.43 -3.28 9.95
C GLY A 18 13.96 -4.53 9.25
N HIS A 19 13.66 -4.69 7.95
CA HIS A 19 14.22 -5.73 7.08
C HIS A 19 14.56 -5.16 5.70
N GLY A 20 15.62 -5.68 5.08
CA GLY A 20 16.04 -5.29 3.73
C GLY A 20 17.24 -4.35 3.74
N HIS A 21 17.47 -3.70 2.60
CA HIS A 21 18.59 -2.78 2.42
C HIS A 21 18.19 -1.34 2.76
N LEU A 22 19.21 -0.49 2.95
CA LEU A 22 19.06 0.96 3.04
C LEU A 22 18.18 1.48 1.90
N ALA A 23 17.21 2.34 2.23
CA ALA A 23 16.35 3.00 1.26
C ALA A 23 16.59 4.51 1.25
N THR A 24 16.40 5.11 0.09
CA THR A 24 16.24 6.57 -0.03
C THR A 24 14.80 6.98 0.32
N PRO A 25 14.56 8.25 0.67
CA PRO A 25 13.21 8.79 0.88
C PRO A 25 12.29 8.57 -0.32
N ALA A 26 12.83 8.72 -1.55
CA ALA A 26 12.08 8.50 -2.79
C ALA A 26 11.66 7.03 -2.95
N GLN A 27 12.55 6.08 -2.67
CA GLN A 27 12.23 4.65 -2.71
C GLN A 27 11.19 4.29 -1.65
N ALA A 28 11.36 4.75 -0.40
CA ALA A 28 10.39 4.50 0.65
C ALA A 28 9.00 5.04 0.29
N ARG A 29 8.93 6.21 -0.37
CA ARG A 29 7.68 6.77 -0.86
C ARG A 29 7.04 5.91 -1.94
N ALA A 30 7.79 5.57 -2.99
CA ALA A 30 7.30 4.77 -4.10
C ALA A 30 6.81 3.38 -3.66
N ASP A 31 7.60 2.71 -2.81
CA ASP A 31 7.34 1.32 -2.44
C ASP A 31 6.36 1.17 -1.27
N THR A 32 6.16 2.22 -0.45
CA THR A 32 5.23 2.19 0.70
C THR A 32 4.07 3.15 0.53
N TYR A 33 4.33 4.45 0.45
CA TYR A 33 3.29 5.47 0.46
C TYR A 33 2.40 5.36 -0.78
N ASP A 34 3.02 5.27 -1.95
CA ASP A 34 2.30 5.23 -3.23
C ASP A 34 1.57 3.90 -3.41
N TYR A 35 2.08 2.80 -2.84
CA TYR A 35 1.38 1.51 -2.75
C TYR A 35 0.11 1.59 -1.91
N LEU A 36 0.23 2.07 -0.67
CA LEU A 36 -0.91 2.16 0.24
C LEU A 36 -1.97 3.16 -0.26
N THR A 37 -1.54 4.29 -0.81
CA THR A 37 -2.45 5.30 -1.38
C THR A 37 -3.21 4.73 -2.56
N PHE A 38 -2.53 4.02 -3.46
CA PHE A 38 -3.17 3.35 -4.58
C PHE A 38 -4.19 2.32 -4.12
N LEU A 39 -3.77 1.41 -3.24
CA LEU A 39 -4.63 0.31 -2.82
C LEU A 39 -5.89 0.84 -2.13
N ARG A 40 -5.76 1.82 -1.23
CA ARG A 40 -6.92 2.48 -0.61
C ARG A 40 -7.80 3.19 -1.63
N GLY A 41 -7.23 3.86 -2.63
CA GLY A 41 -7.99 4.52 -3.68
C GLY A 41 -8.80 3.55 -4.56
N GLU A 42 -8.21 2.42 -4.94
CA GLU A 42 -8.91 1.38 -5.70
C GLU A 42 -9.99 0.67 -4.85
N ILE A 43 -9.70 0.41 -3.58
CA ILE A 43 -10.68 -0.18 -2.66
C ILE A 43 -11.86 0.78 -2.40
N ALA A 44 -11.62 2.09 -2.29
CA ALA A 44 -12.70 3.07 -2.17
C ALA A 44 -13.66 2.98 -3.36
N LYS A 45 -13.15 2.88 -4.59
CA LYS A 45 -13.98 2.69 -5.79
C LYS A 45 -14.78 1.40 -5.73
N VAL A 46 -14.17 0.29 -5.31
CA VAL A 46 -14.88 -0.99 -5.15
C VAL A 46 -16.05 -0.84 -4.17
N ILE A 47 -15.83 -0.19 -3.02
CA ILE A 47 -16.90 0.04 -2.02
C ILE A 47 -17.98 0.97 -2.58
N GLU A 48 -17.62 2.08 -3.24
CA GLU A 48 -18.55 3.03 -3.84
C GLU A 48 -19.44 2.39 -4.92
N GLU A 49 -18.90 1.41 -5.65
CA GLU A 49 -19.62 0.63 -6.66
C GLU A 49 -20.44 -0.52 -6.06
N GLY A 50 -20.43 -0.69 -4.73
CA GLY A 50 -21.14 -1.77 -4.04
C GLY A 50 -20.49 -3.15 -4.22
N GLY A 51 -19.21 -3.18 -4.59
CA GLY A 51 -18.40 -4.38 -4.70
C GLY A 51 -18.06 -4.97 -3.35
N ASP A 52 -17.73 -6.25 -3.35
CA ASP A 52 -17.41 -7.02 -2.15
C ASP A 52 -15.91 -7.35 -2.05
N ILE A 53 -15.57 -8.15 -1.04
CA ILE A 53 -14.20 -8.60 -0.80
C ILE A 53 -13.61 -9.42 -1.97
N TYR A 54 -14.44 -10.06 -2.80
CA TYR A 54 -13.96 -10.78 -3.98
C TYR A 54 -13.56 -9.80 -5.08
N ALA A 55 -14.33 -8.74 -5.30
CA ALA A 55 -13.94 -7.67 -6.21
C ALA A 55 -12.64 -6.99 -5.75
N ALA A 56 -12.48 -6.76 -4.44
CA ALA A 56 -11.28 -6.16 -3.86
C ALA A 56 -9.99 -6.95 -4.17
N VAL A 57 -10.01 -8.27 -4.06
CA VAL A 57 -8.80 -9.09 -4.28
C VAL A 57 -8.40 -9.26 -5.75
N GLU A 58 -9.27 -8.85 -6.68
CA GLU A 58 -9.01 -8.86 -8.12
C GLU A 58 -8.45 -7.52 -8.64
N ILE A 59 -8.24 -6.52 -7.77
CA ILE A 59 -7.59 -5.25 -8.14
C ILE A 59 -6.20 -5.53 -8.75
N ASP A 60 -5.95 -4.98 -9.93
CA ASP A 60 -4.65 -5.07 -10.59
C ASP A 60 -3.61 -4.21 -9.87
N GLN A 61 -2.70 -4.87 -9.17
CA GLN A 61 -1.59 -4.25 -8.46
C GLN A 61 -0.26 -4.41 -9.21
N SER A 62 -0.26 -4.84 -10.48
CA SER A 62 0.93 -5.24 -11.26
C SER A 62 2.02 -4.16 -11.35
N ARG A 63 1.66 -2.88 -11.21
CA ARG A 63 2.61 -1.76 -11.10
C ARG A 63 3.57 -1.85 -9.89
N PHE A 64 3.29 -2.74 -8.94
CA PHE A 64 4.11 -3.03 -7.75
C PHE A 64 4.70 -4.43 -7.76
N SER A 65 4.65 -5.14 -8.90
CA SER A 65 5.17 -6.51 -9.04
C SER A 65 6.68 -6.63 -8.80
N HIS A 66 7.41 -5.51 -8.84
CA HIS A 66 8.84 -5.47 -8.47
C HIS A 66 9.10 -5.64 -6.98
N LEU A 67 8.08 -5.50 -6.12
CA LEU A 67 8.22 -5.70 -4.68
C LEU A 67 8.46 -7.19 -4.37
N LYS A 68 9.47 -7.45 -3.54
CA LYS A 68 10.03 -8.80 -3.31
C LYS A 68 9.00 -9.90 -2.97
N VAL A 69 7.93 -9.55 -2.27
CA VAL A 69 6.91 -10.51 -1.80
C VAL A 69 5.54 -10.25 -2.41
N PHE A 70 5.47 -9.49 -3.51
CA PHE A 70 4.23 -9.06 -4.16
C PHE A 70 3.23 -10.20 -4.35
N ASP A 71 3.64 -11.28 -5.04
CA ASP A 71 2.76 -12.41 -5.35
C ASP A 71 2.20 -13.11 -4.11
N LEU A 72 2.90 -13.02 -2.98
CA LEU A 72 2.50 -13.66 -1.73
C LEU A 72 1.46 -12.83 -0.96
N ILE A 73 1.50 -11.50 -1.07
CA ILE A 73 0.75 -10.62 -0.16
C ILE A 73 -0.18 -9.62 -0.84
N ALA A 74 -0.07 -9.37 -2.16
CA ALA A 74 -0.87 -8.35 -2.83
C ALA A 74 -2.39 -8.57 -2.64
N ARG A 75 -2.87 -9.80 -2.87
CA ARG A 75 -4.29 -10.16 -2.65
C ARG A 75 -4.68 -10.07 -1.18
N ARG A 76 -3.82 -10.53 -0.27
CA ARG A 76 -4.06 -10.47 1.18
C ARG A 76 -4.13 -9.04 1.69
N ASN A 77 -3.29 -8.15 1.17
CA ASN A 77 -3.30 -6.74 1.51
C ASN A 77 -4.60 -6.08 1.03
N ALA A 78 -5.03 -6.36 -0.21
CA ALA A 78 -6.31 -5.86 -0.72
C ALA A 78 -7.49 -6.30 0.15
N GLN A 79 -7.53 -7.58 0.54
CA GLN A 79 -8.51 -8.12 1.46
C GLN A 79 -8.53 -7.38 2.81
N GLY A 80 -7.34 -7.17 3.40
CA GLY A 80 -7.21 -6.48 4.69
C GLY A 80 -7.63 -5.01 4.64
N VAL A 81 -7.27 -4.31 3.56
CA VAL A 81 -7.67 -2.91 3.35
C VAL A 81 -9.18 -2.79 3.13
N PHE A 82 -9.79 -3.68 2.34
CA PHE A 82 -11.25 -3.73 2.19
C PHE A 82 -11.95 -3.89 3.54
N ALA A 83 -11.55 -4.90 4.33
CA ALA A 83 -12.17 -5.18 5.61
C ALA A 83 -12.02 -4.03 6.64
N GLN A 84 -10.96 -3.23 6.53
CA GLN A 84 -10.79 -2.03 7.34
C GLN A 84 -11.69 -0.89 6.86
N MET A 85 -11.76 -0.65 5.55
CA MET A 85 -12.46 0.48 4.95
C MET A 85 -13.97 0.30 4.83
N GLU A 86 -14.48 -0.94 4.79
CA GLU A 86 -15.92 -1.23 4.66
C GLU A 86 -16.76 -0.64 5.82
N PHE A 87 -16.11 -0.38 6.97
CA PHE A 87 -16.75 0.16 8.17
C PHE A 87 -16.16 1.51 8.63
N GLU A 88 -15.31 2.15 7.81
CA GLU A 88 -14.84 3.53 8.04
C GLU A 88 -15.95 4.55 7.73
#